data_AF-A0A2T4X3Z1-F1
#
_entry.id   AF-A0A2T4X3Z1-F1
#
_cell.length_a   1.000
_cell.length_b   1.000
_cell.length_c   1.000
_cell.angle_alpha   90.00
_cell.angle_beta   90.00
_cell.angle_gamma   90.00
#
_symmetry.space_group_name_H-M   'P 1'
#
loop_
_entity.id
_entity.type
_entity.pdbx_description
1 polymer ?
#
loop_
_entity_poly.entity_id
_entity_poly.type
_entity_poly.pdbx_seq_one_letter_code
_entity_poly.pdbx_strand_id
1 'polypeptide(L)'
;MPGGFIVTSGRVIKKAVLIGNKTWHFAWREIGGRVVFSNSSSYRSIWKNVYPALNSSDNIAHHVIPQAIWENPLVQKAARANPALLPNGVDPFHMNMPSNGFPVHTSRHTGNHGSYSTRITQELQRWTNSNPNATAEQAATALSQWQMLLKNAIGASTSGPNINTIILPTIP
;
A
#
# COMPACT_ATOMS: atom_id res chain seq x y z
N MET A 1 -19.61 5.35 -23.69
CA MET A 1 -20.53 5.99 -22.72
C MET A 1 -19.71 6.50 -21.55
N PRO A 2 -19.66 7.81 -21.26
CA PRO A 2 -18.96 8.30 -20.08
C PRO A 2 -19.87 8.06 -18.87
N GLY A 3 -19.54 7.04 -18.08
CA GLY A 3 -20.25 6.71 -16.84
C GLY A 3 -20.04 7.81 -15.81
N GLY A 4 -21.13 8.53 -15.51
CA GLY A 4 -21.16 9.57 -14.49
C GLY A 4 -20.84 9.01 -13.11
N PHE A 5 -20.01 9.74 -12.36
CA PHE A 5 -19.76 9.45 -10.96
C PHE A 5 -21.02 9.83 -10.16
N ILE A 6 -21.77 8.83 -9.70
CA ILE A 6 -22.80 9.03 -8.67
C ILE A 6 -22.05 9.42 -7.40
N VAL A 7 -22.21 10.67 -6.97
CA VAL A 7 -21.65 11.18 -5.72
C VAL A 7 -22.57 10.76 -4.58
N THR A 8 -22.27 9.63 -3.93
CA THR A 8 -22.76 9.35 -2.58
C THR A 8 -21.88 10.09 -1.57
N SER A 9 -22.51 10.90 -0.72
CA SER A 9 -21.90 11.71 0.33
C SER A 9 -20.98 10.91 1.25
N GLY A 10 -19.68 10.94 0.96
CA GLY A 10 -18.63 10.37 1.80
C GLY A 10 -17.61 11.45 2.17
N ARG A 11 -17.13 11.45 3.41
CA ARG A 11 -16.01 12.32 3.82
C ARG A 11 -14.82 12.01 2.92
N VAL A 12 -14.40 13.00 2.12
CA VAL A 12 -13.18 12.89 1.30
C VAL A 12 -12.02 13.34 2.16
N ILE A 13 -11.10 12.43 2.44
CA ILE A 13 -9.83 12.76 3.07
C ILE A 13 -8.81 12.92 1.94
N LYS A 14 -8.10 14.05 1.95
CA LYS A 14 -7.04 14.37 0.98
C LYS A 14 -5.74 14.57 1.72
N LYS A 15 -4.65 14.06 1.15
CA LYS A 15 -3.30 14.31 1.62
C LYS A 15 -2.41 14.79 0.47
N ALA A 16 -1.78 15.93 0.67
CA ALA A 16 -0.71 16.40 -0.19
C ALA A 16 0.63 15.88 0.36
N VAL A 17 1.46 15.28 -0.50
CA VAL A 17 2.81 14.83 -0.14
C VAL A 17 3.78 15.37 -1.18
N LEU A 18 4.84 16.04 -0.72
CA LEU A 18 5.95 16.42 -1.57
C LEU A 18 6.81 15.18 -1.86
N ILE A 19 6.94 14.82 -3.13
CA ILE A 19 7.74 13.69 -3.57
C ILE A 19 8.65 14.16 -4.70
N GLY A 20 9.96 14.15 -4.44
CA GLY A 20 10.92 14.85 -5.30
C GLY A 20 10.58 16.35 -5.33
N ASN A 21 10.39 16.91 -6.53
CA ASN A 21 10.02 18.31 -6.74
C ASN A 21 8.53 18.52 -7.06
N LYS A 22 7.68 17.50 -6.87
CA LYS A 22 6.24 17.56 -7.18
C LYS A 22 5.39 17.23 -5.97
N THR A 23 4.33 18.01 -5.78
CA THR A 23 3.28 17.71 -4.79
C THR A 23 2.26 16.76 -5.40
N TRP A 24 2.06 15.63 -4.73
CA TRP A 24 1.06 14.62 -5.13
C TRP A 24 -0.10 14.62 -4.15
N HIS A 25 -1.31 14.46 -4.69
CA HIS A 25 -2.53 14.42 -3.90
C HIS A 25 -3.09 13.00 -3.87
N PHE A 26 -3.13 12.41 -2.68
CA PHE A 26 -3.82 11.16 -2.40
C PHE A 26 -5.20 11.48 -1.85
N ALA A 27 -6.21 10.73 -2.29
CA ALA A 27 -7.58 10.96 -1.85
C ALA A 27 -8.29 9.63 -1.60
N TRP A 28 -8.96 9.54 -0.46
CA TRP A 28 -9.83 8.41 -0.17
C TRP A 28 -11.17 8.89 0.34
N ARG A 29 -12.19 8.07 0.13
CA ARG A 29 -13.58 8.41 0.45
C ARG A 29 -14.20 7.28 1.24
N GLU A 30 -15.01 7.61 2.22
CA GLU A 30 -15.81 6.62 2.92
C GLU A 30 -17.16 6.44 2.22
N ILE A 31 -17.45 5.24 1.72
CA ILE A 31 -18.68 4.87 1.02
C ILE A 31 -19.20 3.59 1.65
N GLY A 32 -20.41 3.63 2.23
CA GLY A 32 -21.02 2.45 2.86
C GLY A 32 -20.17 1.82 3.98
N GLY A 33 -19.45 2.64 4.75
CA GLY A 33 -18.55 2.15 5.81
C GLY A 33 -17.25 1.54 5.30
N ARG A 34 -16.88 1.77 4.03
CA ARG A 34 -15.61 1.34 3.43
C ARG A 34 -14.83 2.54 2.93
N VAL A 35 -13.53 2.53 3.17
CA VAL A 35 -12.56 3.45 2.56
C VAL A 35 -12.28 2.99 1.14
N VAL A 36 -12.71 3.77 0.17
CA VAL A 36 -12.41 3.63 -1.25
C VAL A 36 -11.24 4.54 -1.60
N PHE A 37 -10.16 3.94 -2.09
CA PHE A 37 -8.96 4.67 -2.51
C PHE A 37 -9.14 5.23 -3.92
N SER A 38 -8.82 6.51 -4.10
CA SER A 38 -8.84 7.17 -5.40
C SER A 38 -7.50 7.86 -5.64
N ASN A 39 -7.09 7.96 -6.90
CA ASN A 39 -6.00 8.85 -7.28
C ASN A 39 -6.34 9.55 -8.59
N SER A 40 -5.75 10.72 -8.80
CA SER A 40 -5.84 11.46 -10.06
C SER A 40 -4.69 11.10 -11.02
N SER A 41 -3.81 10.16 -10.66
CA SER A 41 -2.58 9.86 -11.39
C SER A 41 -2.13 8.42 -11.15
N SER A 42 -1.54 7.78 -12.16
CA SER A 42 -1.05 6.40 -12.00
C SER A 42 -0.03 6.30 -10.85
N TYR A 43 -0.14 5.26 -10.01
CA TYR A 43 0.80 5.01 -8.91
C TYR A 43 2.25 4.94 -9.40
N ARG A 44 2.46 4.37 -10.61
CA ARG A 44 3.78 4.31 -11.23
C ARG A 44 4.38 5.69 -11.48
N SER A 45 3.59 6.65 -11.96
CA SER A 45 4.07 8.02 -12.20
C SER A 45 4.52 8.70 -10.90
N ILE A 46 3.81 8.44 -9.80
CA ILE A 46 4.17 8.94 -8.46
C ILE A 46 5.51 8.31 -8.05
N TRP A 47 5.58 6.98 -8.10
CA TRP A 47 6.69 6.22 -7.53
C TRP A 47 8.01 6.38 -8.27
N LYS A 48 8.01 6.70 -9.57
CA LYS A 48 9.25 7.03 -10.32
C LYS A 48 10.04 8.20 -9.71
N ASN A 49 9.37 9.11 -8.99
CA ASN A 49 10.04 10.23 -8.30
C ASN A 49 10.70 9.80 -6.98
N VAL A 50 10.33 8.64 -6.43
CA VAL A 50 10.95 8.04 -5.22
C VAL A 50 11.96 6.97 -5.60
N TYR A 51 11.67 6.22 -6.65
CA TYR A 51 12.43 5.05 -7.07
C TYR A 51 12.94 5.25 -8.49
N PRO A 52 14.13 5.86 -8.68
CA PRO A 52 14.73 6.06 -10.00
C PRO A 52 14.88 4.78 -10.81
N ALA A 53 15.02 3.62 -10.14
CA ALA A 53 15.06 2.31 -10.78
C ALA A 53 13.85 2.01 -11.67
N LEU A 54 12.67 2.59 -11.39
CA LEU A 54 11.45 2.46 -12.20
C LEU A 54 11.53 3.19 -13.56
N ASN A 55 12.60 3.95 -13.82
CA ASN A 55 12.88 4.55 -15.13
C ASN A 55 13.49 3.53 -16.11
N SER A 56 14.08 2.43 -15.61
CA SER A 56 14.51 1.31 -16.46
C SER A 56 13.31 0.45 -16.89
N SER A 57 13.39 -0.14 -18.08
CA SER A 57 12.49 -1.18 -18.58
C SER A 57 12.56 -2.48 -17.77
N ASP A 58 13.67 -2.69 -17.08
CA ASP A 58 13.93 -3.93 -16.35
C ASP A 58 13.23 -3.96 -15.00
N ASN A 59 12.66 -2.85 -14.55
CA ASN A 59 11.96 -2.76 -13.28
C ASN A 59 10.50 -2.36 -13.47
N ILE A 60 9.65 -2.99 -12.66
CA ILE A 60 8.23 -2.67 -12.59
C ILE A 60 7.81 -2.33 -11.17
N ALA A 61 6.75 -1.51 -11.09
CA ALA A 61 6.20 -1.04 -9.84
C ALA A 61 5.36 -2.14 -9.20
N HIS A 62 5.77 -2.60 -8.02
CA HIS A 62 5.05 -3.64 -7.27
C HIS A 62 4.42 -3.06 -6.00
N HIS A 63 3.16 -3.41 -5.74
CA HIS A 63 2.48 -3.06 -4.50
C HIS A 63 2.83 -4.06 -3.40
N VAL A 64 3.30 -3.57 -2.25
CA VAL A 64 3.59 -4.43 -1.08
C VAL A 64 2.29 -5.04 -0.52
N ILE A 65 1.25 -4.21 -0.37
CA ILE A 65 -0.10 -4.67 -0.09
C ILE A 65 -0.86 -4.63 -1.42
N PRO A 66 -1.21 -5.78 -2.01
CA PRO A 66 -1.87 -5.82 -3.31
C PRO A 66 -3.14 -4.99 -3.37
N GLN A 67 -3.41 -4.38 -4.52
CA GLN A 67 -4.60 -3.55 -4.67
C GLN A 67 -5.91 -4.35 -4.53
N ALA A 68 -5.90 -5.63 -4.90
CA ALA A 68 -7.07 -6.53 -4.80
C ALA A 68 -7.56 -6.75 -3.37
N ILE A 69 -6.70 -6.51 -2.36
CA ILE A 69 -7.02 -6.74 -0.95
C ILE A 69 -7.36 -5.45 -0.21
N TRP A 70 -7.77 -4.40 -0.94
CA TRP A 70 -8.11 -3.10 -0.35
C TRP A 70 -9.23 -3.16 0.68
N GLU A 71 -10.13 -4.12 0.59
CA GLU A 71 -11.24 -4.31 1.54
C GLU A 71 -10.82 -5.01 2.85
N ASN A 72 -9.56 -5.44 2.97
CA ASN A 72 -9.12 -6.13 4.18
C ASN A 72 -9.32 -5.25 5.44
N PRO A 73 -9.81 -5.79 6.57
CA PRO A 73 -10.10 -5.00 7.77
C PRO A 73 -8.92 -4.19 8.30
N LEU A 74 -7.70 -4.75 8.29
CA LEU A 74 -6.49 -4.04 8.71
C LEU A 74 -6.19 -2.87 7.76
N VAL A 75 -6.29 -3.08 6.44
CA VAL A 75 -6.10 -2.02 5.44
C VAL A 75 -7.12 -0.89 5.61
N GLN A 76 -8.39 -1.26 5.78
CA GLN A 76 -9.51 -0.35 6.00
C GLN A 76 -9.36 0.45 7.31
N LYS A 77 -8.87 -0.20 8.37
CA LYS A 77 -8.63 0.42 9.68
C LYS A 77 -7.42 1.36 9.62
N ALA A 78 -6.31 0.95 9.02
CA ALA A 78 -5.10 1.75 8.86
C ALA A 78 -5.32 3.01 8.00
N ALA A 79 -6.21 2.95 7.00
CA ALA A 79 -6.55 4.11 6.17
C ALA A 79 -7.37 5.19 6.92
N ARG A 80 -7.95 4.86 8.08
CA ARG A 80 -8.72 5.78 8.93
C ARG A 80 -7.90 6.46 10.02
N ALA A 81 -6.60 6.13 10.15
CA ALA A 81 -5.75 6.70 11.18
C ALA A 81 -5.74 8.23 11.11
N ASN A 82 -5.71 8.89 12.27
CA ASN A 82 -5.53 10.32 12.33
C ASN A 82 -4.05 10.68 12.16
N PRO A 83 -3.64 11.43 11.11
CA PRO A 83 -2.25 11.82 10.92
C PRO A 83 -1.61 12.51 12.12
N ALA A 84 -2.38 13.27 12.90
CA ALA A 84 -1.87 14.01 14.05
C ALA A 84 -1.52 13.12 15.25
N LEU A 85 -1.98 11.86 15.26
CA LEU A 85 -1.74 10.89 16.32
C LEU A 85 -0.74 9.81 15.92
N LEU A 86 -0.21 9.88 14.69
CA LEU A 86 0.77 8.92 14.20
C LEU A 86 2.19 9.32 14.60
N PRO A 87 3.07 8.33 14.86
CA PRO A 87 4.49 8.60 15.03
C PRO A 87 5.09 9.28 13.80
N ASN A 88 6.18 10.03 14.00
CA ASN A 88 6.90 10.67 12.91
C ASN A 88 7.29 9.64 11.83
N GLY A 89 6.98 9.96 10.57
CA GLY A 89 7.25 9.08 9.43
C GLY A 89 6.20 7.99 9.19
N VAL A 90 5.11 7.95 9.97
CA VAL A 90 3.95 7.08 9.72
C VAL A 90 2.79 7.92 9.21
N ASP A 91 2.17 7.43 8.15
CA ASP A 91 1.02 8.07 7.51
C ASP A 91 -0.18 7.12 7.52
N PRO A 92 -1.42 7.65 7.48
CA PRO A 92 -2.58 6.79 7.22
C PRO A 92 -2.37 6.05 5.91
N PHE A 93 -2.70 4.76 5.90
CA PHE A 93 -2.41 3.92 4.76
C PHE A 93 -3.20 4.37 3.52
N HIS A 94 -2.52 4.38 2.37
CA HIS A 94 -3.15 4.59 1.08
C HIS A 94 -2.52 3.68 0.02
N MET A 95 -3.36 3.03 -0.79
CA MET A 95 -2.91 2.04 -1.77
C MET A 95 -1.80 2.52 -2.69
N ASN A 96 -1.90 3.76 -3.14
CA ASN A 96 -0.97 4.33 -4.13
C ASN A 96 0.19 5.12 -3.51
N MET A 97 0.32 5.17 -2.18
CA MET A 97 1.45 5.85 -1.56
C MET A 97 2.76 5.10 -1.86
N PRO A 98 3.90 5.81 -2.00
CA PRO A 98 5.20 5.15 -2.19
C PRO A 98 5.58 4.19 -1.06
N SER A 99 5.08 4.42 0.17
CA SER A 99 5.24 3.47 1.28
C SER A 99 4.68 2.08 0.94
N ASN A 100 3.63 2.00 0.12
CA ASN A 100 3.05 0.75 -0.36
C ASN A 100 3.65 0.24 -1.69
N GLY A 101 4.72 0.85 -2.18
CA GLY A 101 5.31 0.53 -3.47
C GLY A 101 6.81 0.35 -3.43
N PHE A 102 7.35 -0.43 -4.37
CA PHE A 102 8.80 -0.51 -4.62
C PHE A 102 9.10 -1.08 -6.02
N PRO A 103 10.32 -0.84 -6.56
CA PRO A 103 10.75 -1.43 -7.82
C PRO A 103 11.12 -2.91 -7.65
N VAL A 104 10.64 -3.76 -8.56
CA VAL A 104 11.03 -5.17 -8.68
C VAL A 104 11.52 -5.41 -10.10
N HIS A 105 12.63 -6.14 -10.24
CA HIS A 105 13.11 -6.54 -11.56
C HIS A 105 12.12 -7.48 -12.24
N THR A 106 11.86 -7.29 -13.53
CA THR A 106 10.85 -8.02 -14.31
C THR A 106 10.98 -9.53 -14.20
N SER A 107 12.20 -10.07 -14.22
CA SER A 107 12.48 -11.51 -14.04
C SER A 107 11.91 -12.09 -12.74
N ARG A 108 11.81 -11.27 -11.67
CA ARG A 108 11.34 -11.67 -10.34
C ARG A 108 9.84 -11.42 -10.13
N HIS A 109 9.22 -10.73 -11.07
CA HIS A 109 7.80 -10.41 -11.10
C HIS A 109 7.06 -11.26 -12.14
N THR A 110 7.69 -12.35 -12.61
CA THR A 110 7.04 -13.38 -13.42
C THR A 110 6.34 -14.39 -12.51
N GLY A 111 5.15 -14.85 -12.92
CA GLY A 111 4.38 -15.90 -12.24
C GLY A 111 3.02 -15.46 -11.70
N ASN A 112 2.40 -16.35 -10.92
CA ASN A 112 1.04 -16.18 -10.41
C ASN A 112 1.01 -15.26 -9.18
N HIS A 113 0.54 -14.01 -9.37
CA HIS A 113 0.28 -13.03 -8.30
C HIS A 113 -0.65 -13.53 -7.18
N GLY A 114 -1.40 -14.59 -7.42
CA GLY A 114 -2.32 -15.19 -6.46
C GLY A 114 -1.63 -15.69 -5.20
N SER A 115 -0.49 -16.39 -5.30
CA SER A 115 0.17 -16.96 -4.11
C SER A 115 0.72 -15.90 -3.16
N TYR A 116 1.29 -14.81 -3.70
CA TYR A 116 1.67 -13.65 -2.91
C TYR A 116 0.45 -13.01 -2.24
N SER A 117 -0.61 -12.75 -3.02
CA SER A 117 -1.83 -12.10 -2.51
C SER A 117 -2.51 -12.91 -1.42
N THR A 118 -2.56 -14.24 -1.55
CA THR A 118 -3.10 -15.16 -0.54
C THR A 118 -2.30 -15.08 0.76
N ARG A 119 -0.96 -15.15 0.69
CA ARG A 119 -0.11 -15.10 1.89
C ARG A 119 -0.17 -13.74 2.58
N ILE A 120 -0.20 -12.64 1.82
CA ILE A 120 -0.42 -11.30 2.38
C ILE A 120 -1.80 -11.23 3.07
N THR A 121 -2.85 -11.77 2.45
CA THR A 121 -4.20 -11.79 3.03
C THR A 121 -4.23 -12.55 4.35
N GLN A 122 -3.59 -13.73 4.40
CA GLN A 122 -3.50 -14.55 5.61
C GLN A 122 -2.80 -13.81 6.76
N GLU A 123 -1.69 -13.11 6.47
CA GLU A 123 -0.98 -12.33 7.48
C GLU A 123 -1.80 -11.15 8.03
N LEU A 124 -2.47 -10.41 7.15
CA LEU A 124 -3.36 -9.31 7.56
C LEU A 124 -4.53 -9.82 8.40
N GLN A 125 -5.12 -10.97 8.03
CA GLN A 125 -6.20 -11.62 8.78
C GLN A 125 -5.71 -12.11 10.14
N ARG A 126 -4.53 -12.76 10.20
CA ARG A 126 -3.91 -13.22 11.45
C ARG A 126 -3.75 -12.06 12.43
N TRP A 127 -3.17 -10.94 11.99
CA TRP A 127 -3.01 -9.77 12.85
C TRP A 127 -4.35 -9.18 13.29
N THR A 128 -5.33 -9.08 12.38
CA THR A 128 -6.68 -8.58 12.70
C THR A 128 -7.35 -9.41 13.79
N ASN A 129 -7.22 -10.75 13.70
CA ASN A 129 -7.81 -11.67 14.67
C ASN A 129 -7.11 -11.61 16.03
N SER A 130 -5.78 -11.44 16.05
CA SER A 130 -5.01 -11.29 17.29
C SER A 130 -5.18 -9.93 17.95
N ASN A 131 -5.60 -8.90 17.18
CA ASN A 131 -5.71 -7.52 17.65
C ASN A 131 -7.10 -6.92 17.35
N PRO A 132 -8.20 -7.54 17.85
CA PRO A 132 -9.55 -7.12 17.49
C PRO A 132 -9.85 -5.67 17.89
N ASN A 133 -9.29 -5.24 19.02
CA ASN A 133 -9.52 -3.92 19.61
C ASN A 133 -8.45 -2.88 19.22
N ALA A 134 -7.54 -3.20 18.29
CA ALA A 134 -6.52 -2.23 17.89
C ALA A 134 -7.17 -0.96 17.29
N THR A 135 -6.60 0.20 17.62
CA THR A 135 -7.01 1.48 17.07
C THR A 135 -6.57 1.64 15.61
N ALA A 136 -7.06 2.68 14.94
CA ALA A 136 -6.64 3.01 13.58
C ALA A 136 -5.14 3.34 13.50
N GLU A 137 -4.61 4.02 14.51
CA GLU A 137 -3.21 4.41 14.63
C GLU A 137 -2.29 3.20 14.85
N GLN A 138 -2.71 2.26 15.70
CA GLN A 138 -2.00 0.99 15.90
C GLN A 138 -1.97 0.17 14.60
N ALA A 139 -3.10 0.09 13.91
CA ALA A 139 -3.21 -0.58 12.61
C ALA A 139 -2.29 0.06 11.55
N ALA A 140 -2.26 1.39 11.44
CA ALA A 140 -1.39 2.10 10.50
C ALA A 140 0.09 1.92 10.84
N THR A 141 0.45 1.95 12.12
CA THR A 141 1.83 1.74 12.59
C THR A 141 2.31 0.32 12.29
N ALA A 142 1.52 -0.70 12.64
CA ALA A 142 1.83 -2.10 12.38
C ALA A 142 1.97 -2.38 10.87
N LEU A 143 1.04 -1.85 10.07
CA LEU A 143 1.08 -1.99 8.62
C LEU A 143 2.31 -1.31 8.00
N SER A 144 2.66 -0.10 8.44
CA SER A 144 3.85 0.64 7.99
C SER A 144 5.15 -0.10 8.33
N GLN A 145 5.26 -0.61 9.55
CA GLN A 145 6.41 -1.42 9.98
C GLN A 145 6.51 -2.70 9.15
N TRP A 146 5.39 -3.39 8.92
CA TRP A 146 5.39 -4.60 8.11
C TRP A 146 5.75 -4.33 6.65
N GLN A 147 5.29 -3.21 6.06
CA GLN A 147 5.69 -2.81 4.71
C GLN A 147 7.21 -2.62 4.60
N MET A 148 7.83 -2.00 5.59
CA MET A 148 9.28 -1.87 5.64
C MET A 148 9.98 -3.23 5.74
N LEU A 149 9.51 -4.12 6.60
CA LEU A 149 10.05 -5.49 6.72
C LEU A 149 9.90 -6.28 5.42
N LEU A 150 8.74 -6.19 4.75
CA LEU A 150 8.49 -6.82 3.46
C LEU A 150 9.44 -6.29 2.38
N LYS A 151 9.61 -4.97 2.29
CA LYS A 151 10.56 -4.36 1.35
C LYS A 151 11.98 -4.86 1.60
N ASN A 152 12.39 -4.98 2.85
CA ASN A 152 13.71 -5.52 3.22
C ASN A 152 13.83 -7.00 2.87
N ALA A 153 12.80 -7.82 3.13
CA ALA A 153 12.79 -9.25 2.82
C ALA A 153 12.80 -9.54 1.32
N ILE A 154 12.15 -8.69 0.52
CA ILE A 154 12.19 -8.80 -0.95
C ILE A 154 13.56 -8.34 -1.47
N GLY A 155 14.20 -7.38 -0.81
CA GLY A 155 15.55 -6.92 -1.11
C GLY A 155 15.62 -5.97 -2.32
N ALA A 156 16.77 -5.31 -2.47
CA ALA A 156 17.05 -4.40 -3.58
C ALA A 156 16.94 -5.12 -4.95
N SER A 157 16.65 -4.35 -5.99
CA SER A 157 16.07 -4.79 -7.27
C SER A 157 16.84 -5.92 -8.00
N THR A 158 18.13 -6.14 -7.75
CA THR A 158 18.98 -7.00 -8.60
C THR A 158 19.36 -8.37 -8.04
N SER A 159 19.10 -8.71 -6.77
CA SER A 159 19.63 -9.96 -6.17
C SER A 159 18.69 -10.71 -5.22
N GLY A 160 17.40 -10.38 -5.18
CA GLY A 160 16.45 -11.04 -4.26
C GLY A 160 15.66 -12.22 -4.86
N PRO A 161 14.94 -12.98 -4.02
CA PRO A 161 14.07 -14.08 -4.45
C PRO A 161 12.92 -13.63 -5.36
N ASN A 162 12.32 -14.57 -6.10
CA ASN A 162 11.06 -14.32 -6.80
C ASN A 162 9.99 -13.91 -5.77
N ILE A 163 9.13 -12.95 -6.12
CA ILE A 163 8.16 -12.41 -5.16
C ILE A 163 7.22 -13.48 -4.58
N ASN A 164 6.97 -14.54 -5.36
CA ASN A 164 6.11 -15.64 -4.98
C ASN A 164 6.77 -16.64 -4.01
N THR A 165 8.09 -16.55 -3.79
CA THR A 165 8.85 -17.48 -2.93
C THR A 165 9.44 -16.83 -1.69
N ILE A 166 9.25 -15.52 -1.51
CA ILE A 166 9.76 -14.82 -0.32
C ILE A 166 9.14 -15.40 0.97
N ILE A 167 9.93 -15.47 2.03
CA ILE A 167 9.39 -15.72 3.37
C ILE A 167 8.82 -14.39 3.86
N LEU A 168 7.52 -14.35 4.15
CA LEU A 168 6.91 -13.14 4.67
C LEU A 168 7.31 -12.98 6.14
N PRO A 169 7.83 -11.81 6.55
CA PRO A 169 7.94 -11.48 7.96
C PRO A 169 6.54 -11.42 8.57
N THR A 170 6.44 -11.65 9.86
CA THR A 170 5.20 -11.45 10.60
C THR A 170 4.92 -9.97 10.80
N ILE A 171 3.64 -9.58 10.79
CA ILE A 171 3.24 -8.25 11.26
C ILE A 171 3.59 -8.14 12.75
N PRO A 172 4.32 -7.10 13.18
CA PRO A 172 4.67 -6.89 14.59
C PRO A 172 3.45 -6.55 15.47
#